data_AF-A0A7K0A4Y9-F1
#
_entry.id   AF-A0A7K0A4Y9-F1
#
_cell.length_a   1.000
_cell.length_b   1.000
_cell.length_c   1.000
_cell.angle_alpha   90.00
_cell.angle_beta   90.00
_cell.angle_gamma   90.00
#
_symmetry.space_group_name_H-M   'P 1'
#
loop_
_entity.id
_entity.type
_entity.pdbx_description
1 polymer ?
#
loop_
_entity_poly.entity_id
_entity_poly.type
_entity_poly.pdbx_seq_one_letter_code
_entity_poly.pdbx_strand_id
1 'polypeptide(L)'
;MTALGVHMVDNLIALAGPVGRVSAMSKQVLGRNVIDDVTAVVLEFESGPLGYLRTSLTVPKIATVAAFGTDMAAWSTEDGERLLVQRRDELSSPDLPVKPVDPIQASVQAFARRFGPAGCLRPRAGGARGRRGPQGHLRLRRPRRCDRGPCRDAGTSLKQHRRRTVRTRSRLVTTTDVHAHILVPDCLEAMRRVSTSGVPELSREGSEAYLDYGRGVRNGPLPLGMVDVGRRLEDMDRMGVKLQVVSVRPQLFSYGLTEVGAELASIQNQGVVAVARDNPERINAMVTLPMQDVAAAVAEVRRHAAEPLVRGVLMDSHIAGRNLDDPGFEPVWRELVAADLPMLIHPFQGGVAGMERMTDYYLFNLVGNPMDSTIAVATLVFGGLLERHPRLRVGVVHGGGLAPYMVGRWDRGFQVRAEARERTETPPSRQLEGLWFDTVVHDPRALRVLSELVGWDRIMIGTDYPFDMGDQDPLSTLRSAGASSSILDEVAATNPLRFLRARTSVTVPTV
;
A
#
# COMPACT_ATOMS: atom_id res chain seq x y z
N MET A 1 -6.43 -19.05 28.62
CA MET A 1 -5.54 -18.25 29.50
C MET A 1 -4.09 -18.54 29.15
N THR A 2 -3.33 -17.56 28.66
CA THR A 2 -1.86 -17.65 28.59
C THR A 2 -1.28 -17.68 30.01
N ALA A 3 -0.01 -18.05 30.19
CA ALA A 3 0.64 -18.21 31.51
C ALA A 3 0.50 -17.00 32.46
N LEU A 4 0.27 -15.79 31.93
CA LEU A 4 -0.02 -14.59 32.74
C LEU A 4 -1.35 -14.67 33.53
N GLY A 5 -2.36 -15.35 32.99
CA GLY A 5 -3.69 -15.44 33.62
C GLY A 5 -3.68 -16.24 34.91
N VAL A 6 -2.79 -17.24 35.03
CA VAL A 6 -2.66 -18.08 36.23
C VAL A 6 -2.06 -17.28 37.39
N HIS A 7 -1.03 -16.47 37.12
CA HIS A 7 -0.39 -15.64 38.16
C HIS A 7 -1.28 -14.50 38.67
N MET A 8 -2.20 -13.99 37.86
CA MET A 8 -3.18 -13.00 38.32
C MET A 8 -4.20 -13.60 39.30
N VAL A 9 -4.58 -14.86 39.12
CA VAL A 9 -5.47 -15.56 40.07
C VAL A 9 -4.75 -15.79 41.40
N ASP A 10 -3.48 -16.20 41.37
CA ASP A 10 -2.67 -16.39 42.59
C ASP A 10 -2.54 -15.09 43.39
N ASN A 11 -2.34 -13.95 42.72
CA ASN A 11 -2.28 -12.64 43.36
C ASN A 11 -3.63 -12.22 43.96
N LEU A 12 -4.74 -12.48 43.27
CA LEU A 12 -6.07 -12.19 43.82
C LEU A 12 -6.38 -13.09 45.02
N ILE A 13 -5.96 -14.36 45.00
CA ILE A 13 -6.09 -15.27 46.16
C ILE A 13 -5.21 -14.81 47.33
N ALA A 14 -4.00 -14.32 47.07
CA ALA A 14 -3.13 -13.79 48.11
C ALA A 14 -3.71 -12.52 48.76
N LEU A 15 -4.39 -11.66 47.98
CA LEU A 15 -4.95 -10.40 48.45
C LEU A 15 -6.33 -10.53 49.10
N ALA A 16 -7.20 -11.36 48.52
CA ALA A 16 -8.60 -11.50 48.94
C ALA A 16 -8.88 -12.83 49.65
N GLY A 17 -7.90 -13.71 49.79
CA GLY A 17 -8.05 -15.03 50.42
C GLY A 17 -8.57 -16.11 49.46
N PRO A 18 -9.01 -17.27 49.96
CA PRO A 18 -9.49 -18.35 49.12
C PRO A 18 -10.73 -17.96 48.30
N VAL A 19 -10.85 -18.54 47.10
CA VAL A 19 -12.01 -18.37 46.23
C VAL A 19 -13.09 -19.37 46.64
N GLY A 20 -14.26 -18.86 47.04
CA GLY A 20 -15.40 -19.70 47.42
C GLY A 20 -16.23 -20.13 46.21
N ARG A 21 -16.33 -19.30 45.17
CA ARG A 21 -17.11 -19.59 43.96
C ARG A 21 -16.48 -18.99 42.70
N VAL A 22 -16.53 -19.75 41.60
CA VAL A 22 -16.05 -19.31 40.28
C VAL A 22 -17.20 -19.33 39.28
N SER A 23 -17.38 -18.23 38.56
CA SER A 23 -18.32 -18.14 37.44
C SER A 23 -17.56 -17.72 36.19
N ALA A 24 -17.64 -18.51 35.12
CA ALA A 24 -16.91 -18.26 33.88
C ALA A 24 -17.86 -18.01 32.71
N MET A 25 -17.52 -17.04 31.87
CA MET A 25 -18.19 -16.77 30.61
C MET A 25 -17.26 -17.14 29.45
N SER A 26 -17.65 -18.16 28.70
CA SER A 26 -17.03 -18.50 27.42
C SER A 26 -17.78 -17.82 26.30
N LYS A 27 -17.05 -17.28 25.32
CA LYS A 27 -17.64 -16.79 24.08
C LYS A 27 -17.04 -17.59 22.94
N GLN A 28 -17.88 -18.38 22.28
CA GLN A 28 -17.49 -19.04 21.05
C GLN A 28 -17.53 -18.01 19.92
N VAL A 29 -16.38 -17.74 19.31
CA VAL A 29 -16.31 -16.90 18.12
C VAL A 29 -16.33 -17.82 16.91
N LEU A 30 -17.40 -17.77 16.12
CA LEU A 30 -17.53 -18.56 14.90
C LEU A 30 -16.56 -18.02 13.83
N GLY A 31 -15.39 -18.64 13.72
CA GLY A 31 -14.38 -18.43 12.69
C GLY A 31 -13.91 -19.75 12.10
N ARG A 32 -12.96 -19.71 11.15
CA ARG A 32 -12.44 -20.92 10.47
C ARG A 32 -11.82 -21.96 11.40
N ASN A 33 -11.30 -21.53 12.55
CA ASN A 33 -10.93 -22.39 13.65
C ASN A 33 -11.90 -22.12 14.80
N VAL A 34 -12.58 -23.17 15.30
CA VAL A 34 -13.41 -23.07 16.50
C VAL A 34 -12.45 -22.91 17.68
N ILE A 35 -12.43 -21.71 18.25
CA ILE A 35 -11.69 -21.43 19.48
C ILE A 35 -12.74 -21.16 20.56
N ASP A 36 -12.81 -22.07 21.54
CA ASP A 36 -13.47 -21.80 22.81
C ASP A 36 -12.48 -21.02 23.68
N ASP A 37 -12.75 -19.74 23.90
CA ASP A 37 -11.96 -18.92 24.81
C ASP A 37 -12.82 -18.40 25.96
N VAL A 38 -12.30 -18.58 27.17
CA VAL A 38 -12.90 -18.02 28.37
C VAL A 38 -12.58 -16.53 28.35
N THR A 39 -13.52 -15.75 27.85
CA THR A 39 -13.34 -14.31 27.65
C THR A 39 -13.38 -13.52 28.95
N ALA A 40 -14.08 -14.04 29.97
CA ALA A 40 -14.09 -13.47 31.31
C ALA A 40 -14.32 -14.53 32.40
N VAL A 41 -13.67 -14.35 33.55
CA VAL A 41 -13.89 -15.13 34.78
C VAL A 41 -14.20 -14.16 35.93
N VAL A 42 -15.26 -14.45 36.66
CA VAL A 42 -15.60 -13.79 37.93
C VAL A 42 -15.32 -14.76 39.08
N LEU A 43 -14.57 -14.28 40.07
CA LEU A 43 -14.18 -15.02 41.26
C LEU A 43 -14.84 -14.36 42.47
N GLU A 44 -15.62 -15.13 43.24
CA GLU A 44 -16.17 -14.67 44.52
C GLU A 44 -15.29 -15.23 45.63
N PHE A 45 -14.63 -14.35 46.37
CA PHE A 45 -13.73 -14.72 47.46
C PHE A 45 -14.53 -14.97 48.74
N GLU A 46 -14.10 -15.92 49.55
CA GLU A 46 -14.81 -16.27 50.80
C GLU A 46 -14.86 -15.10 51.79
N SER A 47 -13.94 -14.14 51.65
CA SER A 47 -13.94 -12.89 52.41
C SER A 47 -15.00 -11.89 51.96
N GLY A 48 -15.70 -12.12 50.84
CA GLY A 48 -16.79 -11.28 50.30
C GLY A 48 -16.51 -10.51 48.99
N PRO A 49 -15.28 -10.08 48.65
CA PRO A 49 -15.00 -9.36 47.41
C PRO A 49 -15.18 -10.19 46.13
N LEU A 50 -15.41 -9.49 45.02
CA LEU A 50 -15.49 -10.06 43.67
C LEU A 50 -14.23 -9.69 42.87
N GLY A 51 -13.52 -10.70 42.34
CA GLY A 51 -12.46 -10.53 41.36
C GLY A 51 -12.97 -10.73 39.95
N TYR A 52 -12.48 -9.93 39.00
CA TYR A 52 -12.86 -10.01 37.59
C TYR A 52 -11.61 -10.07 36.72
N LEU A 53 -11.50 -11.12 35.89
CA LEU A 53 -10.39 -11.33 34.97
C LEU A 53 -10.93 -11.43 33.54
N ARG A 54 -10.40 -10.60 32.65
CA ARG A 54 -10.76 -10.56 31.22
C ARG A 54 -9.50 -10.60 30.37
N THR A 55 -9.52 -11.36 29.28
CA THR A 55 -8.47 -11.31 28.26
C THR A 55 -8.92 -10.48 27.06
N SER A 56 -8.03 -9.62 26.57
CA SER A 56 -8.11 -9.01 25.23
C SER A 56 -6.82 -9.37 24.49
N LEU A 57 -6.91 -9.70 23.20
CA LEU A 57 -5.77 -10.13 22.38
C LEU A 57 -4.53 -9.20 22.54
N THR A 58 -3.31 -9.75 22.43
CA THR A 58 -2.21 -9.46 21.46
C THR A 58 -0.75 -9.40 21.99
N VAL A 59 0.18 -9.99 21.19
CA VAL A 59 1.66 -9.81 20.92
C VAL A 59 2.75 -9.63 22.00
N PRO A 60 4.03 -10.02 21.73
CA PRO A 60 5.12 -10.03 22.73
C PRO A 60 5.68 -8.63 23.01
N LYS A 61 5.74 -8.24 24.30
CA LYS A 61 6.33 -6.98 24.80
C LYS A 61 7.66 -7.25 25.54
N ILE A 62 8.65 -6.38 25.32
CA ILE A 62 9.76 -6.17 26.26
C ILE A 62 9.18 -5.43 27.48
N ALA A 63 9.43 -5.93 28.69
CA ALA A 63 8.90 -5.37 29.92
C ALA A 63 10.03 -4.76 30.75
N THR A 64 10.03 -3.44 30.90
CA THR A 64 10.89 -2.71 31.84
C THR A 64 10.34 -2.90 33.26
N VAL A 65 11.20 -3.21 34.22
CA VAL A 65 10.82 -3.43 35.63
C VAL A 65 11.48 -2.36 36.48
N ALA A 66 10.69 -1.62 37.26
CA ALA A 66 11.20 -0.70 38.26
C ALA A 66 10.47 -0.90 39.60
N ALA A 67 11.21 -0.87 40.69
CA ALA A 67 10.74 -0.99 42.05
C ALA A 67 11.37 0.11 42.90
N PHE A 68 10.55 0.94 43.53
CA PHE A 68 11.00 2.05 44.37
C PHE A 68 10.55 1.81 45.81
N GLY A 69 11.51 1.81 46.73
CA GLY A 69 11.29 1.68 48.16
C GLY A 69 11.92 2.85 48.92
N THR A 70 11.63 2.93 50.21
CA THR A 70 12.01 4.06 51.08
C THR A 70 13.52 4.19 51.31
N ASP A 71 14.25 3.07 51.21
CA ASP A 71 15.70 3.01 51.45
C ASP A 71 16.51 2.62 50.18
N MET A 72 15.83 2.19 49.12
CA MET A 72 16.46 1.71 47.89
C MET A 72 15.49 1.73 46.70
N ALA A 73 16.02 2.02 45.51
CA ALA A 73 15.34 1.91 44.23
C ALA A 73 16.09 0.94 43.30
N ALA A 74 15.34 0.22 42.46
CA ALA A 74 15.87 -0.70 41.45
C ALA A 74 15.12 -0.53 40.13
N TRP A 75 15.81 -0.54 39.00
CA TRP A 75 15.16 -0.47 37.69
C TRP A 75 15.98 -1.12 36.59
N SER A 76 15.31 -1.69 35.60
CA SER A 76 15.97 -2.26 34.43
C SER A 76 16.29 -1.18 33.39
N THR A 77 17.35 -1.39 32.62
CA THR A 77 17.63 -0.59 31.41
C THR A 77 16.53 -0.80 30.37
N GLU A 78 16.43 0.13 29.41
CA GLU A 78 15.34 0.16 28.42
C GLU A 78 15.34 -1.06 27.49
N ASP A 79 16.52 -1.63 27.24
CA ASP A 79 16.73 -2.89 26.51
C ASP A 79 16.43 -4.14 27.35
N GLY A 80 16.21 -4.00 28.67
CA GLY A 80 15.93 -5.10 29.59
C GLY A 80 17.15 -5.96 29.96
N GLU A 81 18.36 -5.57 29.55
CA GLU A 81 19.56 -6.40 29.74
C GLU A 81 20.24 -6.23 31.10
N ARG A 82 20.08 -5.07 31.74
CA ARG A 82 20.72 -4.74 33.02
C ARG A 82 19.68 -4.31 34.05
N LEU A 83 19.92 -4.64 35.32
CA LEU A 83 19.13 -4.20 36.46
C LEU A 83 20.02 -3.35 37.37
N LEU A 84 19.68 -2.07 37.51
CA LEU A 84 20.41 -1.09 38.32
C LEU A 84 19.77 -0.98 39.69
N VAL A 85 20.57 -0.72 40.71
CA VAL A 85 20.09 -0.46 42.07
C VAL A 85 20.78 0.76 42.67
N GLN A 86 20.02 1.61 43.35
CA GLN A 86 20.50 2.76 44.08
C GLN A 86 19.97 2.76 45.51
N ARG A 87 20.86 2.79 46.49
CA ARG A 87 20.52 2.91 47.91
C ARG A 87 20.58 4.36 48.35
N ARG A 88 19.76 4.72 49.35
CA ARG A 88 19.56 6.09 49.80
C ARG A 88 20.83 6.84 50.21
N ASP A 89 21.81 6.13 50.77
CA ASP A 89 23.06 6.71 51.29
C ASP A 89 24.27 6.41 50.38
N GLU A 90 24.05 5.86 49.18
CA GLU A 90 25.08 5.53 48.20
C GLU A 90 24.94 6.40 46.94
N LEU A 91 26.01 7.11 46.56
CA LEU A 91 26.00 8.00 45.38
C LEU A 91 26.10 7.26 44.04
N SER A 92 26.43 5.97 44.04
CA SER A 92 26.60 5.15 42.84
C SER A 92 25.47 4.13 42.70
N SER A 93 25.10 3.79 41.46
CA SER A 93 24.06 2.81 41.17
C SER A 93 24.64 1.55 40.50
N PRO A 94 25.21 0.60 41.26
CA PRO A 94 25.86 -0.57 40.68
C PRO A 94 24.88 -1.52 39.99
N ASP A 95 25.40 -2.24 38.99
CA ASP A 95 24.68 -3.31 38.31
C ASP A 95 24.44 -4.47 39.25
N LEU A 96 23.19 -4.95 39.26
CA LEU A 96 22.82 -6.17 39.95
C LEU A 96 22.84 -7.32 38.95
N PRO A 97 23.73 -8.31 39.10
CA PRO A 97 23.87 -9.39 38.13
C PRO A 97 22.61 -10.26 38.14
N VAL A 98 21.89 -10.25 37.02
CA VAL A 98 20.73 -11.12 36.78
C VAL A 98 21.16 -12.25 35.85
N LYS A 99 20.82 -13.49 36.19
CA LYS A 99 21.13 -14.62 35.32
C LYS A 99 20.15 -14.62 34.13
N PRO A 100 20.62 -14.53 32.87
CA PRO A 100 19.73 -14.60 31.72
C PRO A 100 19.02 -15.95 31.71
N VAL A 101 17.71 -15.95 31.50
CA VAL A 101 16.92 -17.17 31.32
C VAL A 101 16.43 -17.17 29.89
N ASP A 102 16.75 -18.20 29.12
CA ASP A 102 16.10 -18.45 27.84
C ASP A 102 14.66 -18.91 28.13
N PRO A 103 13.64 -18.07 27.86
CA PRO A 103 12.27 -18.38 28.23
C PRO A 103 11.69 -19.54 27.41
N ILE A 104 12.21 -19.75 26.19
CA ILE A 104 11.81 -20.86 25.32
C ILE A 104 12.41 -22.15 25.85
N GLN A 105 13.71 -22.16 26.16
CA GLN A 105 14.38 -23.34 26.70
C GLN A 105 13.80 -23.74 28.07
N ALA A 106 13.55 -22.77 28.96
CA ALA A 106 12.95 -23.04 30.28
C ALA A 106 11.54 -23.63 30.15
N SER A 107 10.72 -23.11 29.23
CA SER A 107 9.38 -23.61 28.95
C SER A 107 9.39 -25.02 28.35
N VAL A 108 10.30 -25.28 27.40
CA VAL A 108 10.48 -26.60 26.77
C VAL A 108 10.98 -27.64 27.78
N GLN A 109 11.90 -27.27 28.67
CA GLN A 109 12.38 -28.16 29.73
C GLN A 109 11.30 -28.44 30.79
N ALA A 110 10.47 -27.45 31.13
CA ALA A 110 9.31 -27.65 32.00
C ALA A 110 8.27 -28.59 31.37
N PHE A 111 8.06 -28.46 30.06
CA PHE A 111 7.20 -29.35 29.29
C PHE A 111 7.75 -30.78 29.22
N ALA A 112 9.04 -30.95 28.88
CA ALA A 112 9.70 -32.25 28.77
C ALA A 112 9.75 -33.02 30.10
N ARG A 113 9.92 -32.32 31.24
CA ARG A 113 9.85 -32.92 32.58
C ARG A 113 8.49 -33.55 32.89
N ARG A 114 7.43 -33.14 32.20
CA ARG A 114 6.08 -33.68 32.37
C ARG A 114 5.84 -34.99 31.61
N PHE A 115 6.78 -35.41 30.76
CA PHE A 115 6.70 -36.63 29.94
C PHE A 115 7.86 -37.61 30.20
N GLY A 116 8.29 -37.75 31.46
CA GLY A 116 9.28 -38.75 31.87
C GLY A 116 8.96 -40.19 31.40
N PRO A 117 9.92 -41.13 31.50
CA PRO A 117 10.16 -42.27 30.58
C PRO A 117 9.09 -43.38 30.52
N ALA A 118 7.90 -43.19 31.09
CA ALA A 118 6.79 -44.14 31.05
C ALA A 118 5.53 -43.52 30.41
N GLY A 119 5.64 -43.10 29.14
CA GLY A 119 4.56 -42.44 28.40
C GLY A 119 4.28 -43.06 27.03
N CYS A 120 3.77 -44.29 27.00
CA CYS A 120 3.20 -44.89 25.79
C CYS A 120 1.78 -44.34 25.55
N LEU A 121 1.57 -43.56 24.49
CA LEU A 121 0.26 -43.46 23.84
C LEU A 121 0.46 -43.60 22.31
N ARG A 122 0.08 -44.78 21.80
CA ARG A 122 -0.01 -45.06 20.37
C ARG A 122 -1.15 -44.25 19.74
N PRO A 123 -1.00 -43.74 18.51
CA PRO A 123 -2.09 -43.08 17.80
C PRO A 123 -3.14 -44.12 17.39
N ARG A 124 -4.40 -43.95 17.83
CA ARG A 124 -5.55 -44.68 17.28
C ARG A 124 -6.10 -43.92 16.08
N ALA A 125 -6.03 -44.57 14.91
CA ALA A 125 -6.76 -44.21 13.72
C ALA A 125 -8.27 -44.30 13.98
N GLY A 126 -8.98 -43.18 13.80
CA GLY A 126 -10.43 -43.13 13.80
C GLY A 126 -10.98 -43.47 12.41
N GLY A 127 -11.55 -44.66 12.27
CA GLY A 127 -12.28 -45.07 11.07
C GLY A 127 -13.67 -44.43 11.00
N ALA A 128 -13.98 -43.81 9.87
CA ALA A 128 -15.34 -43.49 9.48
C ALA A 128 -15.87 -44.60 8.55
N ARG A 129 -16.86 -45.35 9.04
CA ARG A 129 -17.61 -46.35 8.25
C ARG A 129 -18.42 -45.66 7.16
N GLY A 130 -18.31 -46.17 5.94
CA GLY A 130 -19.09 -45.72 4.79
C GLY A 130 -20.56 -46.13 4.82
N ARG A 131 -21.35 -45.44 4.00
CA ARG A 131 -22.58 -45.95 3.40
C ARG A 131 -22.45 -45.88 1.87
N ARG A 132 -22.61 -47.04 1.22
CA ARG A 132 -22.71 -47.27 -0.23
C ARG A 132 -24.05 -46.69 -0.74
N GLY A 133 -24.10 -45.91 -1.81
CA GLY A 133 -24.19 -46.30 -3.23
C GLY A 133 -25.38 -45.54 -3.89
N PRO A 134 -25.66 -45.61 -5.21
CA PRO A 134 -24.94 -46.29 -6.30
C PRO A 134 -24.49 -45.35 -7.44
N GLN A 135 -23.69 -45.95 -8.33
CA GLN A 135 -23.07 -45.39 -9.51
C GLN A 135 -24.08 -44.86 -10.54
N GLY A 136 -23.80 -43.68 -11.10
CA GLY A 136 -24.43 -43.13 -12.29
C GLY A 136 -23.38 -42.52 -13.20
N HIS A 137 -23.01 -43.24 -14.25
CA HIS A 137 -22.15 -42.75 -15.32
C HIS A 137 -22.79 -41.52 -15.99
N LEU A 138 -22.08 -40.39 -16.01
CA LEU A 138 -22.42 -39.27 -16.89
C LEU A 138 -21.23 -38.90 -17.77
N ARG A 139 -21.36 -39.33 -19.03
CA ARG A 139 -20.51 -39.00 -20.16
C ARG A 139 -20.53 -37.48 -20.39
N LEU A 140 -19.35 -36.86 -20.44
CA LEU A 140 -19.15 -35.52 -20.96
C LEU A 140 -19.51 -35.49 -22.46
N ARG A 141 -20.59 -34.78 -22.80
CA ARG A 141 -20.95 -34.46 -24.19
C ARG A 141 -20.09 -33.30 -24.68
N ARG A 142 -19.34 -33.53 -25.78
CA ARG A 142 -18.68 -32.49 -26.59
C ARG A 142 -19.73 -31.52 -27.16
N PRO A 143 -19.43 -30.21 -27.31
CA PRO A 143 -20.27 -29.31 -28.07
C PRO A 143 -20.19 -29.64 -29.57
N ARG A 144 -21.37 -29.69 -30.20
CA ARG A 144 -21.53 -29.88 -31.65
C ARG A 144 -21.14 -28.60 -32.39
N ARG A 145 -20.26 -28.73 -33.38
CA ARG A 145 -20.12 -27.79 -34.50
C ARG A 145 -21.48 -27.65 -35.20
N CYS A 146 -21.91 -26.42 -35.47
CA CYS A 146 -22.90 -26.14 -36.49
C CYS A 146 -22.17 -25.57 -37.70
N ASP A 147 -22.06 -26.39 -38.74
CA ASP A 147 -21.81 -25.97 -40.11
C ASP A 147 -23.10 -25.36 -40.67
N ARG A 148 -23.06 -24.08 -41.06
CA ARG A 148 -23.92 -23.55 -42.11
C ARG A 148 -23.10 -22.63 -43.01
N GLY A 149 -22.95 -23.07 -44.26
CA GLY A 149 -22.35 -22.33 -45.36
C GLY A 149 -23.21 -21.17 -45.86
N PRO A 150 -22.80 -20.55 -46.98
CA PRO A 150 -23.00 -19.13 -47.23
C PRO A 150 -24.32 -18.82 -47.96
N CYS A 151 -24.95 -17.71 -47.61
CA CYS A 151 -25.97 -17.08 -48.47
C CYS A 151 -25.34 -15.90 -49.21
N ARG A 152 -25.37 -15.98 -50.54
CA ARG A 152 -25.03 -14.92 -51.49
C ARG A 152 -26.23 -14.00 -51.72
N ASP A 153 -25.87 -12.76 -52.01
CA ASP A 153 -26.52 -11.76 -52.87
C ASP A 153 -27.92 -11.22 -52.56
N ALA A 154 -27.95 -9.92 -52.22
CA ALA A 154 -28.83 -8.96 -52.87
C ALA A 154 -28.11 -7.60 -52.91
N GLY A 155 -27.71 -7.18 -54.11
CA GLY A 155 -27.07 -5.90 -54.35
C GLY A 155 -28.05 -4.73 -54.30
N THR A 156 -27.53 -3.58 -53.88
CA THR A 156 -27.99 -2.28 -54.36
C THR A 156 -26.79 -1.35 -54.49
N SER A 157 -26.49 -1.02 -55.75
CA SER A 157 -25.59 0.05 -56.18
C SER A 157 -26.06 1.39 -55.61
N LEU A 158 -25.13 2.25 -55.19
CA LEU A 158 -25.17 3.69 -55.47
C LEU A 158 -23.85 4.39 -55.09
N LYS A 159 -23.23 4.96 -56.14
CA LYS A 159 -22.37 6.16 -56.19
C LYS A 159 -20.96 6.10 -55.58
N GLN A 160 -20.02 5.84 -56.49
CA GLN A 160 -18.61 6.19 -56.39
C GLN A 160 -18.45 7.70 -56.09
N HIS A 161 -17.86 8.03 -54.95
CA HIS A 161 -17.13 9.27 -54.77
C HIS A 161 -15.66 8.92 -54.65
N ARG A 162 -14.87 9.35 -55.63
CA ARG A 162 -13.40 9.29 -55.60
C ARG A 162 -12.92 10.12 -54.40
N ARG A 163 -12.73 9.48 -53.24
CA ARG A 163 -11.96 10.06 -52.14
C ARG A 163 -10.49 10.01 -52.55
N ARG A 164 -9.92 11.19 -52.83
CA ARG A 164 -8.47 11.41 -52.78
C ARG A 164 -7.97 10.84 -51.45
N THR A 165 -7.15 9.81 -51.52
CA THR A 165 -6.35 9.31 -50.40
C THR A 165 -5.35 10.40 -50.01
N VAL A 166 -5.78 11.29 -49.12
CA VAL A 166 -4.82 12.03 -48.29
C VAL A 166 -4.21 10.98 -47.38
N ARG A 167 -2.97 10.57 -47.69
CA ARG A 167 -2.10 9.92 -46.71
C ARG A 167 -1.87 10.95 -45.62
N THR A 168 -2.74 10.97 -44.62
CA THR A 168 -2.44 11.60 -43.33
C THR A 168 -1.21 10.86 -42.81
N ARG A 169 -0.05 11.53 -42.83
CA ARG A 169 1.05 11.14 -41.95
C ARG A 169 0.43 11.07 -40.56
N SER A 170 0.32 9.86 -40.00
CA SER A 170 0.03 9.67 -38.59
C SER A 170 1.01 10.56 -37.85
N ARG A 171 0.51 11.64 -37.24
CA ARG A 171 1.22 12.25 -36.11
C ARG A 171 1.30 11.10 -35.13
N LEU A 172 2.48 10.49 -34.97
CA LEU A 172 2.71 9.55 -33.90
C LEU A 172 2.48 10.35 -32.62
N VAL A 173 1.32 10.14 -32.03
CA VAL A 173 0.95 10.69 -30.75
C VAL A 173 1.94 10.13 -29.74
N THR A 174 2.63 11.00 -28.99
CA THR A 174 3.60 10.59 -27.99
C THR A 174 2.85 9.96 -26.80
N THR A 175 2.55 8.67 -26.88
CA THR A 175 1.98 7.91 -25.77
C THR A 175 2.87 8.11 -24.54
N THR A 176 2.29 8.72 -23.51
CA THR A 176 2.97 9.09 -22.27
C THR A 176 2.29 8.36 -21.11
N ASP A 177 3.03 7.43 -20.52
CA ASP A 177 2.61 6.72 -19.31
C ASP A 177 3.06 7.51 -18.08
N VAL A 178 2.12 7.90 -17.23
CA VAL A 178 2.39 8.68 -16.02
C VAL A 178 2.51 7.84 -14.75
N HIS A 179 2.28 6.53 -14.85
CA HIS A 179 2.23 5.64 -13.71
C HIS A 179 3.13 4.43 -13.95
N ALA A 180 4.39 4.57 -13.53
CA ALA A 180 5.38 3.52 -13.55
C ALA A 180 6.44 3.71 -12.45
N HIS A 181 7.06 2.60 -12.06
CA HIS A 181 7.98 2.53 -10.94
C HIS A 181 9.32 1.94 -11.36
N ILE A 182 10.40 2.42 -10.74
CA ILE A 182 11.76 1.92 -10.93
C ILE A 182 12.47 1.76 -9.59
N LEU A 183 13.39 0.81 -9.53
CA LEU A 183 14.33 0.63 -8.46
C LEU A 183 15.74 0.75 -9.04
N VAL A 184 16.52 1.73 -8.58
CA VAL A 184 17.92 1.90 -8.99
C VAL A 184 18.80 1.14 -8.00
N PRO A 185 19.47 0.04 -8.41
CA PRO A 185 20.24 -0.82 -7.49
C PRO A 185 21.27 -0.06 -6.66
N ASP A 186 22.08 0.78 -7.30
CA ASP A 186 23.14 1.56 -6.65
C ASP A 186 22.59 2.51 -5.57
N CYS A 187 21.39 3.07 -5.81
CA CYS A 187 20.71 3.90 -4.82
C CYS A 187 20.22 3.09 -3.63
N LEU A 188 19.72 1.87 -3.84
CA LEU A 188 19.33 1.01 -2.74
C LEU A 188 20.54 0.60 -1.88
N GLU A 189 21.69 0.32 -2.51
CA GLU A 189 22.95 0.09 -1.80
C GLU A 189 23.40 1.32 -1.01
N ALA A 190 23.32 2.52 -1.60
CA ALA A 190 23.63 3.77 -0.91
C ALA A 190 22.69 4.02 0.27
N MET A 191 21.39 3.78 0.11
CA MET A 191 20.41 3.85 1.21
C MET A 191 20.76 2.91 2.36
N ARG A 192 21.27 1.70 2.08
CA ARG A 192 21.69 0.75 3.13
C ARG A 192 22.92 1.21 3.91
N ARG A 193 23.76 2.06 3.33
CA ARG A 193 24.88 2.68 4.06
C ARG A 193 24.40 3.74 5.05
N VAL A 194 23.24 4.35 4.79
CA VAL A 194 22.58 5.31 5.68
C VAL A 194 21.81 4.59 6.78
N SER A 195 21.00 3.59 6.43
CA SER A 195 20.25 2.80 7.40
C SER A 195 20.11 1.35 6.99
N THR A 196 20.44 0.44 7.90
CA THR A 196 20.17 -1.00 7.75
C THR A 196 18.75 -1.37 8.18
N SER A 197 18.08 -0.50 8.94
CA SER A 197 16.68 -0.68 9.36
C SER A 197 15.73 -0.08 8.33
N GLY A 198 14.71 -0.84 7.94
CA GLY A 198 13.65 -0.38 7.03
C GLY A 198 14.06 -0.19 5.56
N VAL A 199 15.32 -0.51 5.20
CA VAL A 199 15.81 -0.50 3.80
C VAL A 199 16.14 -1.95 3.39
N PRO A 200 15.46 -2.51 2.36
CA PRO A 200 15.71 -3.89 1.95
C PRO A 200 17.09 -4.07 1.29
N GLU A 201 17.61 -5.29 1.35
CA GLU A 201 18.78 -5.72 0.59
C GLU A 201 18.39 -6.23 -0.78
N LEU A 202 19.10 -5.81 -1.83
CA LEU A 202 18.98 -6.43 -3.14
C LEU A 202 19.79 -7.72 -3.15
N SER A 203 19.12 -8.86 -3.16
CA SER A 203 19.74 -10.17 -3.37
C SER A 203 19.48 -10.67 -4.79
N ARG A 204 20.35 -11.54 -5.29
CA ARG A 204 20.21 -12.17 -6.61
C ARG A 204 20.31 -13.69 -6.50
N GLU A 205 19.46 -14.39 -7.26
CA GLU A 205 19.53 -15.83 -7.46
C GLU A 205 19.55 -16.11 -8.96
N GLY A 206 20.73 -16.46 -9.48
CA GLY A 206 20.94 -16.53 -10.93
C GLY A 206 20.69 -15.18 -11.59
N SER A 207 19.71 -15.14 -12.51
CA SER A 207 19.31 -13.91 -13.22
C SER A 207 18.21 -13.11 -12.51
N GLU A 208 17.60 -13.67 -11.46
CA GLU A 208 16.50 -13.05 -10.75
C GLU A 208 17.00 -12.17 -9.61
N ALA A 209 16.29 -11.07 -9.36
CA ALA A 209 16.56 -10.15 -8.27
C ALA A 209 15.44 -10.21 -7.23
N TYR A 210 15.77 -9.99 -5.96
CA TYR A 210 14.83 -10.04 -4.85
C TYR A 210 15.15 -8.93 -3.84
N LEU A 211 14.13 -8.41 -3.17
CA LEU A 211 14.29 -7.53 -2.02
C LEU A 211 14.12 -8.33 -0.73
N ASP A 212 15.17 -8.38 0.08
CA ASP A 212 15.16 -9.00 1.40
C ASP A 212 14.96 -7.93 2.47
N TYR A 213 13.88 -8.05 3.24
CA TYR A 213 13.52 -7.13 4.32
C TYR A 213 13.99 -7.64 5.69
N GLY A 214 14.75 -8.74 5.73
CA GLY A 214 15.16 -9.45 6.92
C GLY A 214 14.04 -10.31 7.51
N ARG A 215 14.39 -11.10 8.54
CA ARG A 215 13.46 -11.97 9.29
C ARG A 215 12.67 -12.96 8.40
N GLY A 216 13.24 -13.35 7.26
CA GLY A 216 12.61 -14.26 6.30
C GLY A 216 11.55 -13.61 5.41
N VAL A 217 11.39 -12.28 5.45
CA VAL A 217 10.49 -11.55 4.56
C VAL A 217 11.24 -11.18 3.28
N ARG A 218 10.84 -11.80 2.18
CA ARG A 218 11.47 -11.61 0.87
C ARG A 218 10.41 -11.30 -0.19
N ASN A 219 10.67 -10.30 -1.02
CA ASN A 219 9.82 -9.93 -2.14
C ASN A 219 10.56 -10.18 -3.46
N GLY A 220 9.98 -11.02 -4.30
CA GLY A 220 10.47 -11.29 -5.65
C GLY A 220 10.02 -12.67 -6.16
N PRO A 221 10.50 -13.07 -7.35
CA PRO A 221 11.48 -12.35 -8.17
C PRO A 221 10.95 -10.99 -8.65
N LEU A 222 11.81 -9.98 -8.68
CA LEU A 222 11.50 -8.67 -9.20
C LEU A 222 11.38 -8.76 -10.73
N PRO A 223 10.35 -8.15 -11.33
CA PRO A 223 10.28 -7.98 -12.77
C PRO A 223 11.55 -7.29 -13.28
N LEU A 224 12.18 -7.82 -14.34
CA LEU A 224 13.49 -7.33 -14.80
C LEU A 224 13.49 -5.82 -15.10
N GLY A 225 12.41 -5.32 -15.73
CA GLY A 225 12.25 -3.90 -16.02
C GLY A 225 12.23 -2.97 -14.79
N MET A 226 12.09 -3.53 -13.58
CA MET A 226 12.18 -2.77 -12.32
C MET A 226 13.59 -2.26 -12.08
N VAL A 227 14.61 -3.04 -12.47
CA VAL A 227 16.03 -2.76 -12.19
C VAL A 227 16.88 -2.62 -13.46
N ASP A 228 16.35 -2.99 -14.62
CA ASP A 228 17.04 -2.95 -15.91
C ASP A 228 16.33 -1.96 -16.85
N VAL A 229 16.98 -0.83 -17.11
CA VAL A 229 16.47 0.23 -17.99
C VAL A 229 16.43 -0.20 -19.45
N GLY A 230 17.41 -1.01 -19.91
CA GLY A 230 17.42 -1.52 -21.28
C GLY A 230 16.19 -2.39 -21.53
N ARG A 231 15.92 -3.31 -20.61
CA ARG A 231 14.70 -4.13 -20.67
C ARG A 231 13.43 -3.28 -20.62
N ARG A 232 13.37 -2.25 -19.77
CA ARG A 232 12.25 -1.31 -19.72
C ARG A 232 11.98 -0.64 -21.06
N LEU A 233 13.01 -0.15 -21.73
CA LEU A 233 12.86 0.51 -23.03
C LEU A 233 12.31 -0.44 -24.10
N GLU A 234 12.76 -1.70 -24.11
CA GLU A 234 12.20 -2.73 -25.00
C GLU A 234 10.73 -3.03 -24.68
N ASP A 235 10.36 -3.11 -23.40
CA ASP A 235 8.99 -3.32 -22.95
C ASP A 235 8.10 -2.14 -23.38
N MET A 236 8.57 -0.90 -23.18
CA MET A 236 7.89 0.32 -23.63
C MET A 236 7.63 0.31 -25.14
N ASP A 237 8.62 -0.10 -25.95
CA ASP A 237 8.46 -0.20 -27.41
C ASP A 237 7.37 -1.22 -27.79
N ARG A 238 7.29 -2.36 -27.08
CA ARG A 238 6.25 -3.38 -27.30
C ARG A 238 4.86 -2.90 -26.87
N MET A 239 4.77 -2.14 -25.79
CA MET A 239 3.53 -1.56 -25.28
C MET A 239 3.04 -0.36 -26.11
N GLY A 240 3.88 0.16 -27.02
CA GLY A 240 3.58 1.40 -27.76
C GLY A 240 3.66 2.65 -26.89
N VAL A 241 4.42 2.60 -25.79
CA VAL A 241 4.67 3.72 -24.87
C VAL A 241 5.93 4.46 -25.31
N LYS A 242 5.79 5.72 -25.70
CA LYS A 242 6.93 6.51 -26.19
C LYS A 242 7.70 7.16 -25.06
N LEU A 243 6.98 7.70 -24.07
CA LEU A 243 7.53 8.39 -22.90
C LEU A 243 6.95 7.74 -21.64
N GLN A 244 7.78 7.48 -20.64
CA GLN A 244 7.33 7.02 -19.34
C GLN A 244 7.82 8.00 -18.26
N VAL A 245 6.93 8.40 -17.36
CA VAL A 245 7.31 9.15 -16.17
C VAL A 245 7.49 8.15 -15.04
N VAL A 246 8.76 7.86 -14.71
CA VAL A 246 9.10 6.86 -13.71
C VAL A 246 9.24 7.49 -12.34
N SER A 247 8.85 6.74 -11.33
CA SER A 247 8.89 7.13 -9.93
C SER A 247 9.54 6.05 -9.09
N VAL A 248 9.86 6.36 -7.83
CA VAL A 248 10.33 5.35 -6.89
C VAL A 248 9.28 4.26 -6.68
N ARG A 249 9.74 3.09 -6.27
CA ARG A 249 8.85 2.02 -5.81
C ARG A 249 8.11 2.46 -4.52
N PRO A 250 6.77 2.38 -4.42
CA PRO A 250 6.00 2.91 -3.28
C PRO A 250 6.40 2.34 -1.91
N GLN A 251 6.85 1.09 -1.86
CA GLN A 251 7.35 0.47 -0.62
C GLN A 251 8.61 1.15 -0.05
N LEU A 252 9.24 2.06 -0.78
CA LEU A 252 10.44 2.80 -0.38
C LEU A 252 10.17 4.28 -0.03
N PHE A 253 8.92 4.67 0.23
CA PHE A 253 8.64 6.03 0.74
C PHE A 253 9.32 6.33 2.08
N SER A 254 9.55 5.30 2.91
CA SER A 254 10.34 5.40 4.16
C SER A 254 9.84 6.42 5.19
N TYR A 255 8.55 6.79 5.16
CA TYR A 255 7.97 7.79 6.08
C TYR A 255 8.04 7.43 7.57
N GLY A 256 8.20 6.14 7.89
CA GLY A 256 8.42 5.67 9.26
C GLY A 256 9.86 5.88 9.79
N LEU A 257 10.81 6.29 8.94
CA LEU A 257 12.21 6.47 9.30
C LEU A 257 12.51 7.96 9.48
N THR A 258 12.12 8.55 10.62
CA THR A 258 12.16 10.01 10.83
C THR A 258 13.57 10.61 10.82
N GLU A 259 14.57 9.90 11.33
CA GLU A 259 15.94 10.42 11.44
C GLU A 259 16.69 10.44 10.10
N VAL A 260 16.41 9.48 9.23
CA VAL A 260 17.17 9.26 7.98
C VAL A 260 16.33 9.45 6.72
N GLY A 261 15.01 9.53 6.82
CA GLY A 261 14.13 9.44 5.66
C GLY A 261 14.28 10.61 4.67
N ALA A 262 14.76 11.78 5.12
CA ALA A 262 15.13 12.88 4.22
C ALA A 262 16.33 12.52 3.31
N GLU A 263 17.36 11.92 3.89
CA GLU A 263 18.53 11.44 3.15
C GLU A 263 18.15 10.29 2.21
N LEU A 264 17.33 9.35 2.67
CA LEU A 264 16.83 8.23 1.86
C LEU A 264 16.00 8.70 0.66
N ALA A 265 15.10 9.67 0.83
CA ALA A 265 14.33 10.25 -0.26
C ALA A 265 15.25 10.95 -1.28
N SER A 266 16.23 11.72 -0.80
CA SER A 266 17.22 12.39 -1.66
C SER A 266 18.02 11.39 -2.51
N ILE A 267 18.53 10.29 -1.91
CA ILE A 267 19.28 9.24 -2.62
C ILE A 267 18.42 8.59 -3.72
N GLN A 268 17.17 8.27 -3.41
CA GLN A 268 16.25 7.70 -4.40
C GLN A 268 15.98 8.66 -5.55
N ASN A 269 15.69 9.91 -5.24
CA ASN A 269 15.40 10.93 -6.24
C ASN A 269 16.60 11.17 -7.16
N GLN A 270 17.82 11.18 -6.62
CA GLN A 270 19.04 11.26 -7.43
C GLN A 270 19.14 10.12 -8.43
N GLY A 271 18.82 8.88 -8.02
CA GLY A 271 18.79 7.72 -8.92
C GLY A 271 17.74 7.84 -10.01
N VAL A 272 16.50 8.15 -9.65
CA VAL A 272 15.40 8.29 -10.61
C VAL A 272 15.69 9.41 -11.62
N VAL A 273 16.22 10.55 -11.16
CA VAL A 273 16.62 11.66 -12.03
C VAL A 273 17.82 11.29 -12.91
N ALA A 274 18.80 10.54 -12.41
CA ALA A 274 19.92 10.05 -13.21
C ALA A 274 19.44 9.16 -14.37
N VAL A 275 18.53 8.21 -14.09
CA VAL A 275 17.93 7.37 -15.14
C VAL A 275 17.23 8.21 -16.20
N ALA A 276 16.50 9.25 -15.80
CA ALA A 276 15.86 10.17 -16.75
C ALA A 276 16.90 10.94 -17.58
N ARG A 277 17.97 11.44 -16.97
CA ARG A 277 19.06 12.16 -17.67
C ARG A 277 19.80 11.29 -18.68
N ASP A 278 19.94 10.00 -18.39
CA ASP A 278 20.56 9.04 -19.29
C ASP A 278 19.63 8.64 -20.46
N ASN A 279 18.32 8.91 -20.36
CA ASN A 279 17.30 8.53 -21.34
C ASN A 279 16.26 9.64 -21.59
N PRO A 280 16.67 10.90 -21.85
CA PRO A 280 15.81 12.08 -21.73
C PRO A 280 14.69 12.14 -22.77
N GLU A 281 14.82 11.43 -23.89
CA GLU A 281 13.78 11.30 -24.93
C GLU A 281 12.74 10.20 -24.65
N ARG A 282 12.97 9.35 -23.65
CA ARG A 282 12.12 8.20 -23.29
C ARG A 282 11.62 8.23 -21.85
N ILE A 283 12.35 8.85 -20.94
CA ILE A 283 12.08 8.79 -19.50
C ILE A 283 12.09 10.19 -18.89
N ASN A 284 11.04 10.50 -18.14
CA ASN A 284 11.00 11.61 -17.18
C ASN A 284 10.91 11.07 -15.75
N ALA A 285 11.17 11.91 -14.76
CA ALA A 285 11.13 11.54 -13.35
C ALA A 285 9.92 12.15 -12.61
N MET A 286 9.34 11.38 -11.70
CA MET A 286 8.62 11.90 -10.53
C MET A 286 9.44 11.58 -9.28
N VAL A 287 9.68 12.61 -8.46
CA VAL A 287 10.46 12.49 -7.23
C VAL A 287 9.54 12.19 -6.04
N THR A 288 10.02 11.48 -5.02
CA THR A 288 9.30 11.38 -3.73
C THR A 288 9.71 12.51 -2.79
N LEU A 289 8.88 12.83 -1.80
CA LEU A 289 9.17 13.85 -0.80
C LEU A 289 9.30 13.22 0.59
N PRO A 290 10.27 13.63 1.44
CA PRO A 290 10.39 13.16 2.82
C PRO A 290 9.36 13.82 3.74
N MET A 291 8.09 13.47 3.56
CA MET A 291 6.94 14.16 4.16
C MET A 291 6.88 14.12 5.69
N GLN A 292 7.61 13.20 6.33
CA GLN A 292 7.80 13.17 7.79
C GLN A 292 8.58 14.40 8.31
N ASP A 293 9.34 15.08 7.45
CA ASP A 293 9.96 16.38 7.72
C ASP A 293 9.50 17.39 6.66
N VAL A 294 8.57 18.26 7.06
CA VAL A 294 7.96 19.29 6.19
C VAL A 294 9.01 20.24 5.62
N ALA A 295 10.03 20.62 6.40
CA ALA A 295 11.05 21.55 5.94
C ALA A 295 11.95 20.88 4.88
N ALA A 296 12.34 19.62 5.12
CA ALA A 296 13.07 18.82 4.15
C ALA A 296 12.25 18.59 2.87
N ALA A 297 10.94 18.31 2.98
CA ALA A 297 10.05 18.14 1.83
C ALA A 297 9.96 19.41 0.97
N VAL A 298 9.81 20.59 1.58
CA VAL A 298 9.84 21.87 0.85
C VAL A 298 11.19 22.09 0.16
N ALA A 299 12.30 21.78 0.83
CA ALA A 299 13.63 21.89 0.24
C ALA A 299 13.84 20.90 -0.93
N GLU A 300 13.27 19.69 -0.83
CA GLU A 300 13.29 18.68 -1.89
C GLU A 300 12.52 19.16 -3.13
N VAL A 301 11.33 19.74 -2.97
CA VAL A 301 10.57 20.34 -4.07
C VAL A 301 11.40 21.42 -4.77
N ARG A 302 11.98 22.34 -4.01
CA ARG A 302 12.81 23.44 -4.57
C ARG A 302 14.02 22.92 -5.34
N ARG A 303 14.67 21.87 -4.85
CA ARG A 303 15.84 21.28 -5.49
C ARG A 303 15.52 20.75 -6.87
N HIS A 304 14.38 20.10 -7.02
CA HIS A 304 13.98 19.45 -8.27
C HIS A 304 13.11 20.32 -9.18
N ALA A 305 12.58 21.44 -8.68
CA ALA A 305 11.81 22.40 -9.50
C ALA A 305 12.60 22.95 -10.70
N ALA A 306 13.94 23.00 -10.60
CA ALA A 306 14.82 23.45 -11.68
C ALA A 306 15.27 22.33 -12.63
N GLU A 307 15.01 21.05 -12.29
CA GLU A 307 15.39 19.92 -13.12
C GLU A 307 14.36 19.73 -14.25
N PRO A 308 14.73 19.96 -15.54
CA PRO A 308 13.78 19.90 -16.63
C PRO A 308 13.16 18.52 -16.85
N LEU A 309 13.76 17.43 -16.37
CA LEU A 309 13.22 16.07 -16.51
C LEU A 309 12.33 15.66 -15.33
N VAL A 310 12.28 16.43 -14.24
CA VAL A 310 11.33 16.21 -13.14
C VAL A 310 9.99 16.82 -13.54
N ARG A 311 8.94 15.98 -13.52
CA ARG A 311 7.60 16.32 -14.01
C ARG A 311 6.51 16.23 -12.96
N GLY A 312 6.86 15.94 -11.72
CA GLY A 312 5.93 15.88 -10.61
C GLY A 312 6.54 15.19 -9.41
N VAL A 313 5.69 14.93 -8.43
CA VAL A 313 6.04 14.17 -7.23
C VAL A 313 5.15 12.94 -7.09
N LEU A 314 5.71 11.82 -6.65
CA LEU A 314 4.95 10.65 -6.20
C LEU A 314 4.84 10.70 -4.68
N MET A 315 3.64 10.43 -4.15
CA MET A 315 3.40 10.43 -2.71
C MET A 315 2.43 9.31 -2.32
N ASP A 316 2.53 8.83 -1.10
CA ASP A 316 1.58 7.88 -0.53
C ASP A 316 0.17 8.50 -0.32
N SER A 317 -0.84 7.65 -0.10
CA SER A 317 -2.21 8.07 0.27
C SER A 317 -2.30 8.69 1.66
N HIS A 318 -1.31 8.46 2.53
CA HIS A 318 -1.17 9.11 3.82
C HIS A 318 0.31 9.16 4.25
N ILE A 319 0.67 10.02 5.20
CA ILE A 319 2.04 10.13 5.71
C ILE A 319 2.12 9.54 7.12
N ALA A 320 2.56 8.28 7.23
CA ALA A 320 2.67 7.57 8.50
C ALA A 320 1.39 7.66 9.38
N GLY A 321 0.22 7.46 8.76
CA GLY A 321 -1.09 7.55 9.40
C GLY A 321 -1.73 8.95 9.44
N ARG A 322 -1.01 10.00 9.03
CA ARG A 322 -1.57 11.36 8.88
C ARG A 322 -2.15 11.54 7.48
N ASN A 323 -3.39 12.01 7.39
CA ASN A 323 -4.03 12.32 6.11
C ASN A 323 -3.37 13.51 5.41
N LEU A 324 -3.52 13.60 4.09
CA LEU A 324 -2.89 14.65 3.27
C LEU A 324 -3.51 16.04 3.49
N ASP A 325 -4.69 16.14 4.09
CA ASP A 325 -5.33 17.41 4.47
C ASP A 325 -4.82 17.97 5.81
N ASP A 326 -3.93 17.27 6.51
CA ASP A 326 -3.32 17.72 7.76
C ASP A 326 -2.69 19.12 7.58
N PRO A 327 -3.07 20.11 8.40
CA PRO A 327 -2.58 21.49 8.27
C PRO A 327 -1.06 21.64 8.35
N GLY A 328 -0.36 20.67 8.97
CA GLY A 328 1.10 20.65 9.02
C GLY A 328 1.77 20.49 7.65
N PHE A 329 1.09 19.91 6.66
CA PHE A 329 1.62 19.74 5.29
C PHE A 329 1.37 20.93 4.38
N GLU A 330 0.61 21.92 4.84
CA GLU A 330 0.28 23.13 4.09
C GLU A 330 1.50 23.86 3.45
N PRO A 331 2.69 23.96 4.09
CA PRO A 331 3.87 24.49 3.43
C PRO A 331 4.30 23.72 2.17
N VAL A 332 4.16 22.39 2.16
CA VAL A 332 4.49 21.55 1.01
C VAL A 332 3.53 21.82 -0.14
N TRP A 333 2.23 21.93 0.14
CA TRP A 333 1.21 22.20 -0.88
C TRP A 333 1.42 23.54 -1.58
N ARG A 334 1.74 24.59 -0.80
CA ARG A 334 2.10 25.89 -1.36
C ARG A 334 3.35 25.82 -2.23
N GLU A 335 4.35 25.06 -1.81
CA GLU A 335 5.60 24.91 -2.56
C GLU A 335 5.37 24.15 -3.88
N LEU A 336 4.58 23.06 -3.87
CA LEU A 336 4.22 22.36 -5.11
C LEU A 336 3.46 23.27 -6.09
N VAL A 337 2.55 24.11 -5.59
CA VAL A 337 1.86 25.12 -6.42
C VAL A 337 2.83 26.17 -6.97
N ALA A 338 3.80 26.62 -6.17
CA ALA A 338 4.79 27.62 -6.59
C ALA A 338 5.79 27.05 -7.61
N ALA A 339 6.25 25.82 -7.39
CA ALA A 339 7.11 25.06 -8.29
C ALA A 339 6.37 24.53 -9.53
N ASP A 340 5.03 24.62 -9.53
CA ASP A 340 4.17 24.14 -10.60
C ASP A 340 4.32 22.63 -10.91
N LEU A 341 4.61 21.87 -9.86
CA LEU A 341 4.76 20.41 -9.93
C LEU A 341 3.44 19.73 -9.50
N PRO A 342 2.89 18.81 -10.31
CA PRO A 342 1.75 18.01 -9.89
C PRO A 342 2.18 16.95 -8.87
N MET A 343 1.23 16.45 -8.07
CA MET A 343 1.41 15.24 -7.27
C MET A 343 0.63 14.08 -7.87
N LEU A 344 1.20 12.88 -7.84
CA LEU A 344 0.53 11.62 -8.10
C LEU A 344 0.47 10.82 -6.79
N ILE A 345 -0.74 10.49 -6.35
CA ILE A 345 -0.98 9.72 -5.12
C ILE A 345 -0.99 8.24 -5.46
N HIS A 346 -0.17 7.46 -4.76
CA HIS A 346 -0.05 6.01 -4.90
C HIS A 346 -0.06 5.32 -3.54
N PRO A 347 -1.07 4.49 -3.22
CA PRO A 347 -1.14 3.78 -1.94
C PRO A 347 -0.12 2.64 -1.86
N PHE A 348 0.32 2.23 -0.66
CA PHE A 348 1.07 0.98 -0.53
C PHE A 348 0.69 0.15 0.70
N GLN A 349 0.97 -1.16 0.60
CA GLN A 349 0.55 -2.17 1.57
C GLN A 349 0.92 -1.90 3.04
N GLY A 350 1.97 -1.11 3.30
CA GLY A 350 2.47 -0.86 4.65
C GLY A 350 1.68 0.17 5.44
N GLY A 351 0.61 0.73 4.84
CA GLY A 351 -0.23 1.75 5.46
C GLY A 351 -1.74 1.58 5.29
N VAL A 352 -2.21 0.72 4.38
CA VAL A 352 -3.64 0.67 4.01
C VAL A 352 -4.58 0.47 5.20
N ALA A 353 -5.65 1.26 5.25
CA ALA A 353 -6.64 1.17 6.31
C ALA A 353 -7.29 -0.22 6.40
N GLY A 354 -7.33 -0.79 7.61
CA GLY A 354 -7.93 -2.11 7.86
C GLY A 354 -7.06 -3.30 7.42
N MET A 355 -5.75 -3.12 7.29
CA MET A 355 -4.78 -4.14 6.86
C MET A 355 -4.91 -5.47 7.62
N GLU A 356 -5.28 -5.44 8.90
CA GLU A 356 -5.50 -6.63 9.73
C GLU A 356 -6.60 -7.56 9.20
N ARG A 357 -7.47 -7.06 8.33
CA ARG A 357 -8.55 -7.82 7.68
C ARG A 357 -8.18 -8.30 6.27
N MET A 358 -7.01 -7.91 5.77
CA MET A 358 -6.62 -8.05 4.36
C MET A 358 -5.29 -8.80 4.18
N THR A 359 -4.88 -9.57 5.19
CA THR A 359 -3.62 -10.35 5.18
C THR A 359 -3.64 -11.55 4.23
N ASP A 360 -4.82 -12.04 3.86
CA ASP A 360 -5.01 -13.21 2.99
C ASP A 360 -5.40 -12.81 1.55
N TYR A 361 -5.24 -13.74 0.61
CA TYR A 361 -5.70 -13.66 -0.80
C TYR A 361 -5.27 -12.41 -1.56
N TYR A 362 -4.17 -11.77 -1.15
CA TYR A 362 -3.69 -10.53 -1.76
C TYR A 362 -4.68 -9.35 -1.61
N LEU A 363 -5.60 -9.44 -0.63
CA LEU A 363 -6.65 -8.43 -0.44
C LEU A 363 -6.12 -7.04 -0.10
N PHE A 364 -4.91 -6.94 0.47
CA PHE A 364 -4.29 -5.63 0.69
C PHE A 364 -4.12 -4.86 -0.62
N ASN A 365 -3.82 -5.54 -1.74
CA ASN A 365 -3.66 -4.90 -3.04
C ASN A 365 -5.00 -4.79 -3.77
N LEU A 366 -5.79 -5.87 -3.76
CA LEU A 366 -7.07 -5.94 -4.49
C LEU A 366 -8.16 -5.04 -3.90
N VAL A 367 -8.12 -4.77 -2.58
CA VAL A 367 -9.12 -3.99 -1.85
C VAL A 367 -8.46 -2.84 -1.10
N GLY A 368 -7.38 -3.10 -0.36
CA GLY A 368 -6.75 -2.12 0.51
C GLY A 368 -6.23 -0.90 -0.24
N ASN A 369 -5.40 -1.09 -1.25
CA ASN A 369 -4.82 -0.01 -2.05
C ASN A 369 -5.91 0.91 -2.66
N PRO A 370 -6.89 0.41 -3.43
CA PRO A 370 -8.00 1.24 -3.93
C PRO A 370 -8.82 1.92 -2.82
N MET A 371 -9.04 1.24 -1.69
CA MET A 371 -9.75 1.82 -0.55
C MET A 371 -8.96 2.97 0.06
N ASP A 372 -7.65 2.85 0.19
CA ASP A 372 -6.81 3.87 0.79
C ASP A 372 -6.68 5.11 -0.12
N SER A 373 -6.57 4.91 -1.45
CA SER A 373 -6.72 6.01 -2.41
C SER A 373 -8.08 6.72 -2.27
N THR A 374 -9.15 5.96 -2.00
CA THR A 374 -10.48 6.53 -1.78
C THR A 374 -10.53 7.40 -0.52
N ILE A 375 -9.87 6.95 0.56
CA ILE A 375 -9.74 7.71 1.81
C ILE A 375 -8.93 8.99 1.55
N ALA A 376 -7.80 8.90 0.85
CA ALA A 376 -7.00 10.07 0.49
C ALA A 376 -7.81 11.10 -0.31
N VAL A 377 -8.54 10.67 -1.34
CA VAL A 377 -9.39 11.59 -2.11
C VAL A 377 -10.48 12.21 -1.23
N ALA A 378 -11.12 11.41 -0.37
CA ALA A 378 -12.15 11.92 0.53
C ALA A 378 -11.59 12.96 1.49
N THR A 379 -10.41 12.75 2.07
CA THR A 379 -9.80 13.72 2.99
C THR A 379 -9.35 14.99 2.28
N LEU A 380 -8.84 14.90 1.06
CA LEU A 380 -8.54 16.08 0.24
C LEU A 380 -9.78 16.94 -0.05
N VAL A 381 -10.90 16.29 -0.37
CA VAL A 381 -12.17 16.92 -0.72
C VAL A 381 -12.84 17.52 0.53
N PHE A 382 -13.12 16.69 1.54
CA PHE A 382 -13.81 17.14 2.75
C PHE A 382 -12.93 18.01 3.64
N GLY A 383 -11.62 17.81 3.60
CA GLY A 383 -10.64 18.69 4.25
C GLY A 383 -10.43 20.01 3.50
N GLY A 384 -11.05 20.21 2.33
CA GLY A 384 -11.04 21.46 1.56
C GLY A 384 -9.69 21.82 0.97
N LEU A 385 -8.78 20.85 0.79
CA LEU A 385 -7.43 21.15 0.26
C LEU A 385 -7.51 21.67 -1.17
N LEU A 386 -8.35 21.05 -2.00
CA LEU A 386 -8.51 21.42 -3.41
C LEU A 386 -9.14 22.81 -3.58
N GLU A 387 -9.97 23.22 -2.62
CA GLU A 387 -10.55 24.56 -2.58
C GLU A 387 -9.52 25.63 -2.15
N ARG A 388 -8.67 25.32 -1.18
CA ARG A 388 -7.57 26.22 -0.75
C ARG A 388 -6.47 26.34 -1.81
N HIS A 389 -6.20 25.27 -2.55
CA HIS A 389 -5.14 25.20 -3.57
C HIS A 389 -5.70 24.80 -4.94
N PRO A 390 -6.53 25.62 -5.59
CA PRO A 390 -7.19 25.26 -6.85
C PRO A 390 -6.22 25.10 -8.04
N ARG A 391 -4.96 25.51 -7.88
CA ARG A 391 -3.89 25.32 -8.87
C ARG A 391 -3.07 24.05 -8.65
N LEU A 392 -3.21 23.42 -7.48
CA LEU A 392 -2.54 22.15 -7.18
C LEU A 392 -3.16 21.06 -8.05
N ARG A 393 -2.32 20.31 -8.75
CA ARG A 393 -2.77 19.23 -9.63
C ARG A 393 -2.49 17.91 -8.96
N VAL A 394 -3.56 17.16 -8.75
CA VAL A 394 -3.53 15.91 -8.01
C VAL A 394 -4.02 14.81 -8.93
N GLY A 395 -3.13 13.88 -9.23
CA GLY A 395 -3.43 12.61 -9.89
C GLY A 395 -3.60 11.52 -8.85
N VAL A 396 -4.50 10.58 -9.10
CA VAL A 396 -4.70 9.41 -8.24
C VAL A 396 -4.71 8.17 -9.12
N VAL A 397 -3.82 7.24 -8.81
CA VAL A 397 -3.67 6.00 -9.55
C VAL A 397 -4.85 5.04 -9.31
N HIS A 398 -4.90 3.95 -10.07
CA HIS A 398 -5.95 2.93 -10.01
C HIS A 398 -7.35 3.51 -10.21
N GLY A 399 -7.49 4.45 -11.16
CA GLY A 399 -8.73 5.16 -11.44
C GLY A 399 -9.27 6.01 -10.28
N GLY A 400 -8.44 6.33 -9.27
CA GLY A 400 -8.89 7.02 -8.05
C GLY A 400 -9.53 6.09 -7.02
N GLY A 401 -9.33 4.77 -7.15
CA GLY A 401 -9.96 3.77 -6.31
C GLY A 401 -11.47 3.76 -6.50
N LEU A 402 -12.21 3.93 -5.41
CA LEU A 402 -13.68 3.95 -5.39
C LEU A 402 -14.25 5.37 -5.37
N ALA A 403 -13.39 6.41 -5.31
CA ALA A 403 -13.82 7.78 -5.15
C ALA A 403 -14.80 8.26 -6.23
N PRO A 404 -14.54 8.06 -7.54
CA PRO A 404 -15.49 8.47 -8.59
C PRO A 404 -16.86 7.82 -8.45
N TYR A 405 -16.89 6.52 -8.14
CA TYR A 405 -18.15 5.79 -7.95
C TYR A 405 -18.91 6.24 -6.69
N MET A 406 -18.20 6.63 -5.63
CA MET A 406 -18.80 7.02 -4.35
C MET A 406 -19.26 8.47 -4.27
N VAL A 407 -18.94 9.30 -5.27
CA VAL A 407 -19.15 10.76 -5.20
C VAL A 407 -20.60 11.16 -4.92
N GLY A 408 -21.58 10.43 -5.47
CA GLY A 408 -23.00 10.69 -5.18
C GLY A 408 -23.38 10.44 -3.71
N ARG A 409 -22.74 9.47 -3.06
CA ARG A 409 -22.90 9.23 -1.62
C ARG A 409 -22.25 10.36 -0.81
N TRP A 410 -21.10 10.84 -1.25
CA TRP A 410 -20.40 11.96 -0.63
C TRP A 410 -21.19 13.26 -0.71
N ASP A 411 -21.75 13.58 -1.88
CA ASP A 411 -22.66 14.72 -2.05
C ASP A 411 -23.88 14.61 -1.15
N ARG A 412 -24.49 13.43 -1.06
CA ARG A 412 -25.61 13.22 -0.13
C ARG A 412 -25.20 13.46 1.32
N GLY A 413 -24.03 12.96 1.72
CA GLY A 413 -23.44 13.22 3.04
C GLY A 413 -23.22 14.72 3.28
N PHE A 414 -22.61 15.40 2.31
CA PHE A 414 -22.36 16.83 2.31
C PHE A 414 -23.63 17.66 2.46
N GLN A 415 -24.77 17.23 1.90
CA GLN A 415 -26.06 17.90 2.07
C GLN A 415 -26.67 17.72 3.47
N VAL A 416 -26.53 16.54 4.07
CA VAL A 416 -27.28 16.17 5.28
C VAL A 416 -26.46 16.23 6.58
N ARG A 417 -25.14 16.37 6.50
CA ARG A 417 -24.22 16.41 7.65
C ARG A 417 -23.50 17.75 7.70
N ALA A 418 -23.54 18.39 8.86
CA ALA A 418 -22.82 19.65 9.06
C ALA A 418 -21.30 19.43 9.12
N GLU A 419 -20.86 18.30 9.68
CA GLU A 419 -19.45 17.94 9.83
C GLU A 419 -18.76 17.79 8.46
N ALA A 420 -19.50 17.32 7.45
CA ALA A 420 -19.01 17.21 6.08
C ALA A 420 -18.80 18.57 5.38
N ARG A 421 -19.22 19.67 6.00
CA ARG A 421 -19.08 21.05 5.50
C ARG A 421 -18.17 21.90 6.38
N GLU A 422 -17.51 21.31 7.38
CA GLU A 422 -16.70 22.08 8.35
C GLU A 422 -15.52 22.79 7.69
N ARG A 423 -14.93 22.20 6.64
CA ARG A 423 -13.68 22.67 6.02
C ARG A 423 -13.80 23.02 4.54
N THR A 424 -14.99 22.88 3.94
CA THR A 424 -15.24 23.19 2.53
C THR A 424 -16.71 23.56 2.31
N GLU A 425 -16.92 24.54 1.44
CA GLU A 425 -18.25 24.95 0.97
C GLU A 425 -18.59 24.33 -0.39
N THR A 426 -17.61 23.70 -1.04
CA THR A 426 -17.73 23.14 -2.38
C THR A 426 -18.21 21.67 -2.31
N PRO A 427 -19.30 21.31 -3.00
CA PRO A 427 -19.76 19.92 -3.05
C PRO A 427 -18.67 18.95 -3.55
N PRO A 428 -18.58 17.73 -2.99
CA PRO A 428 -17.60 16.72 -3.40
C PRO A 428 -17.52 16.47 -4.92
N SER A 429 -18.66 16.39 -5.61
CA SER A 429 -18.69 16.21 -7.08
C SER A 429 -17.93 17.30 -7.83
N ARG A 430 -18.12 18.55 -7.44
CA ARG A 430 -17.44 19.69 -8.08
C ARG A 430 -15.94 19.70 -7.80
N GLN A 431 -15.51 19.27 -6.61
CA GLN A 431 -14.08 19.16 -6.29
C GLN A 431 -13.41 18.02 -7.07
N LEU A 432 -14.13 16.92 -7.32
CA LEU A 432 -13.64 15.76 -8.07
C LEU A 432 -13.28 16.12 -9.53
N GLU A 433 -13.95 17.11 -10.12
CA GLU A 433 -13.64 17.64 -11.47
C GLU A 433 -12.20 18.21 -11.59
N GLY A 434 -11.57 18.54 -10.46
CA GLY A 434 -10.19 19.05 -10.40
C GLY A 434 -9.12 17.96 -10.33
N LEU A 435 -9.50 16.71 -10.13
CA LEU A 435 -8.58 15.57 -10.01
C LEU A 435 -8.29 14.94 -11.36
N TRP A 436 -7.17 14.19 -11.41
CA TRP A 436 -6.73 13.41 -12.55
C TRP A 436 -6.66 11.93 -12.17
N PHE A 437 -6.94 11.05 -13.11
CA PHE A 437 -7.02 9.61 -12.88
C PHE A 437 -6.25 8.84 -13.94
N ASP A 438 -5.69 7.70 -13.58
CA ASP A 438 -5.08 6.81 -14.57
C ASP A 438 -6.09 5.81 -15.18
N THR A 439 -5.61 5.01 -16.12
CA THR A 439 -6.39 3.96 -16.79
C THR A 439 -6.35 2.59 -16.10
N VAL A 440 -5.67 2.44 -14.96
CA VAL A 440 -5.37 1.14 -14.34
C VAL A 440 -6.56 0.65 -13.53
N VAL A 441 -7.61 0.20 -14.23
CA VAL A 441 -8.87 -0.29 -13.62
C VAL A 441 -9.24 -1.73 -14.02
N HIS A 442 -8.42 -2.36 -14.87
CA HIS A 442 -8.47 -3.77 -15.31
C HIS A 442 -9.77 -4.29 -15.96
N ASP A 443 -10.82 -3.46 -16.08
CA ASP A 443 -12.04 -3.79 -16.80
C ASP A 443 -12.45 -2.62 -17.71
N PRO A 444 -12.61 -2.84 -19.03
CA PRO A 444 -13.00 -1.79 -19.95
C PRO A 444 -14.36 -1.14 -19.65
N ARG A 445 -15.29 -1.85 -18.99
CA ARG A 445 -16.56 -1.29 -18.55
C ARG A 445 -16.35 -0.37 -17.36
N ALA A 446 -15.47 -0.73 -16.43
CA ALA A 446 -15.10 0.15 -15.32
C ALA A 446 -14.44 1.43 -15.82
N LEU A 447 -13.57 1.35 -16.83
CA LEU A 447 -12.95 2.53 -17.44
C LEU A 447 -13.98 3.43 -18.14
N ARG A 448 -15.01 2.84 -18.77
CA ARG A 448 -16.12 3.59 -19.35
C ARG A 448 -16.96 4.29 -18.29
N VAL A 449 -17.27 3.61 -17.19
CA VAL A 449 -17.98 4.23 -16.06
C VAL A 449 -17.14 5.36 -15.46
N LEU A 450 -15.82 5.18 -15.31
CA LEU A 450 -14.92 6.24 -14.85
C LEU A 450 -15.03 7.46 -15.77
N SER A 451 -14.93 7.27 -17.10
CA SER A 451 -15.01 8.40 -18.04
C SER A 451 -16.38 9.07 -18.09
N GLU A 452 -17.47 8.35 -17.85
CA GLU A 452 -18.80 8.93 -17.69
C GLU A 452 -18.92 9.78 -16.41
N LEU A 453 -18.16 9.45 -15.36
CA LEU A 453 -18.18 10.16 -14.07
C LEU A 453 -17.26 11.38 -14.04
N VAL A 454 -16.07 11.30 -14.63
CA VAL A 454 -15.03 12.35 -14.49
C VAL A 454 -14.62 13.01 -15.81
N GLY A 455 -15.11 12.50 -16.95
CA GLY A 455 -14.72 12.96 -18.28
C GLY A 455 -13.41 12.36 -18.77
N TRP A 456 -13.32 12.13 -20.09
CA TRP A 456 -12.08 11.66 -20.71
C TRP A 456 -10.91 12.65 -20.58
N ASP A 457 -11.20 13.94 -20.40
CA ASP A 457 -10.20 15.02 -20.30
C ASP A 457 -9.46 15.05 -18.94
N ARG A 458 -9.90 14.21 -18.00
CA ARG A 458 -9.29 13.98 -16.68
C ARG A 458 -8.63 12.61 -16.53
N ILE A 459 -8.64 11.79 -17.58
CA ILE A 459 -8.04 10.45 -17.58
C ILE A 459 -6.72 10.47 -18.34
N MET A 460 -5.71 9.80 -17.81
CA MET A 460 -4.35 9.69 -18.36
C MET A 460 -3.96 8.22 -18.49
N ILE A 461 -3.10 7.88 -19.45
CA ILE A 461 -2.51 6.55 -19.47
C ILE A 461 -1.64 6.35 -18.23
N GLY A 462 -1.93 5.27 -17.51
CA GLY A 462 -1.07 4.67 -16.51
C GLY A 462 -0.96 3.17 -16.76
N THR A 463 0.17 2.58 -16.41
CA THR A 463 0.39 1.13 -16.60
C THR A 463 0.70 0.40 -15.31
N ASP A 464 1.11 1.08 -14.24
CA ASP A 464 1.65 0.48 -13.03
C ASP A 464 2.87 -0.44 -13.32
N TYR A 465 3.59 -0.13 -14.42
CA TYR A 465 4.73 -0.92 -14.85
C TYR A 465 5.89 -0.82 -13.85
N PRO A 466 6.59 -1.92 -13.52
CA PRO A 466 6.52 -3.25 -14.12
C PRO A 466 5.81 -4.29 -13.24
N PHE A 467 4.91 -3.88 -12.34
CA PHE A 467 4.27 -4.85 -11.44
C PHE A 467 3.43 -5.88 -12.22
N ASP A 468 3.21 -7.03 -11.59
CA ASP A 468 2.44 -8.15 -12.17
C ASP A 468 0.97 -7.78 -12.43
N MET A 469 0.43 -6.86 -11.63
CA MET A 469 -0.88 -6.26 -11.84
C MET A 469 -0.88 -5.15 -12.90
N GLY A 470 0.26 -4.74 -13.45
CA GLY A 470 0.33 -3.65 -14.42
C GLY A 470 -0.34 -3.96 -15.77
N ASP A 471 -0.87 -2.93 -16.44
CA ASP A 471 -1.48 -3.03 -17.76
C ASP A 471 -0.40 -3.09 -18.86
N GLN A 472 -0.28 -4.25 -19.51
CA GLN A 472 0.70 -4.53 -20.55
C GLN A 472 0.24 -4.08 -21.95
N ASP A 473 -1.01 -3.68 -22.15
CA ASP A 473 -1.53 -3.18 -23.43
C ASP A 473 -2.52 -2.02 -23.21
N PRO A 474 -2.03 -0.87 -22.68
CA PRO A 474 -2.89 0.24 -22.25
C PRO A 474 -3.71 0.85 -23.40
N LEU A 475 -3.20 0.80 -24.62
CA LEU A 475 -3.91 1.30 -25.81
C LEU A 475 -5.08 0.40 -26.20
N SER A 476 -4.95 -0.92 -26.03
CA SER A 476 -6.05 -1.86 -26.24
C SER A 476 -7.12 -1.74 -25.15
N THR A 477 -6.72 -1.53 -23.89
CA THR A 477 -7.65 -1.24 -22.78
C THR A 477 -8.55 -0.06 -23.10
N LEU A 478 -7.98 1.06 -23.58
CA LEU A 478 -8.75 2.24 -23.99
C LEU A 478 -9.71 1.96 -25.15
N ARG A 479 -9.24 1.27 -26.20
CA ARG A 479 -10.10 0.89 -27.35
C ARG A 479 -11.27 0.03 -26.90
N SER A 480 -11.00 -0.93 -26.02
CA SER A 480 -12.02 -1.83 -25.47
C SER A 480 -13.04 -1.09 -24.61
N ALA A 481 -12.63 0.00 -23.95
CA ALA A 481 -13.52 0.87 -23.20
C ALA A 481 -14.42 1.74 -24.11
N GLY A 482 -14.18 1.73 -25.43
CA GLY A 482 -14.95 2.48 -26.42
C GLY A 482 -14.34 3.83 -26.78
N ALA A 483 -13.07 4.08 -26.43
CA ALA A 483 -12.37 5.29 -26.83
C ALA A 483 -12.29 5.39 -28.36
N SER A 484 -12.77 6.51 -28.91
CA SER A 484 -12.54 6.87 -30.31
C SER A 484 -11.06 7.20 -30.54
N SER A 485 -10.64 7.35 -31.79
CA SER A 485 -9.27 7.76 -32.11
C SER A 485 -8.88 9.10 -31.47
N SER A 486 -9.80 10.06 -31.38
CA SER A 486 -9.52 11.35 -30.72
C SER A 486 -9.35 11.21 -29.21
N ILE A 487 -10.16 10.35 -28.57
CA ILE A 487 -10.06 10.07 -27.13
C ILE A 487 -8.76 9.32 -26.82
N LEU A 488 -8.36 8.39 -27.68
CA LEU A 488 -7.05 7.73 -27.55
C LEU A 488 -5.92 8.76 -27.54
N ASP A 489 -5.92 9.69 -28.49
CA ASP A 489 -4.88 10.71 -28.56
C ASP A 489 -4.89 11.67 -27.35
N GLU A 490 -6.09 11.94 -26.83
CA GLU A 490 -6.28 12.77 -25.65
C GLU A 490 -5.73 12.11 -24.39
N VAL A 491 -6.18 10.89 -24.08
CA VAL A 491 -5.79 10.15 -22.88
C VAL A 491 -4.33 9.69 -22.95
N ALA A 492 -3.84 9.32 -24.13
CA ALA A 492 -2.49 8.80 -24.30
C ALA A 492 -1.42 9.89 -24.35
N ALA A 493 -1.73 11.13 -24.75
CA ALA A 493 -0.71 12.18 -24.86
C ALA A 493 -1.16 13.52 -24.32
N THR A 494 -2.32 14.03 -24.73
CA THR A 494 -2.69 15.42 -24.40
C THR A 494 -2.89 15.60 -22.90
N ASN A 495 -3.61 14.70 -22.24
CA ASN A 495 -3.89 14.76 -20.81
C ASN A 495 -2.66 14.56 -19.94
N PRO A 496 -1.82 13.52 -20.16
CA PRO A 496 -0.52 13.42 -19.50
C PRO A 496 0.30 14.71 -19.59
N LEU A 497 0.43 15.30 -20.79
CA LEU A 497 1.23 16.51 -20.96
C LEU A 497 0.60 17.73 -20.26
N ARG A 498 -0.74 17.83 -20.23
CA ARG A 498 -1.47 18.87 -19.46
C ARG A 498 -1.25 18.72 -17.95
N PHE A 499 -1.33 17.49 -17.45
CA PHE A 499 -1.11 17.18 -16.04
C PHE A 499 0.34 17.49 -15.62
N LEU A 500 1.31 17.15 -16.45
CA LEU A 500 2.74 17.36 -16.17
C LEU A 500 3.25 18.79 -16.49
N ARG A 501 2.45 19.62 -17.18
CA ARG A 501 2.90 20.82 -17.95
C ARG A 501 4.22 20.62 -18.67
N ALA A 502 4.37 19.47 -19.31
CA ALA A 502 5.47 19.32 -20.24
C ALA A 502 5.28 20.40 -21.32
N ARG A 503 6.18 21.41 -21.33
CA ARG A 503 6.38 22.20 -22.55
C ARG A 503 6.70 21.17 -23.61
N THR A 504 6.08 21.26 -24.79
CA THR A 504 6.38 20.40 -25.93
C THR A 504 7.84 20.61 -26.35
N SER A 505 8.78 20.02 -25.63
CA SER A 505 10.19 19.92 -25.94
C SER A 505 10.52 18.47 -26.20
N VAL A 506 9.68 17.81 -27.01
CA VAL A 506 10.19 16.73 -27.84
C VAL A 506 10.77 17.44 -29.06
N THR A 507 12.07 17.73 -29.02
CA THR A 507 12.83 17.94 -30.25
C THR A 507 12.71 16.65 -31.04
N VAL A 508 11.78 16.63 -31.98
CA VAL A 508 11.77 15.63 -33.05
C VAL A 508 13.07 15.87 -33.82
N PRO A 509 14.00 14.90 -33.87
CA PRO A 509 15.13 15.01 -34.77
C PRO A 509 14.54 15.10 -36.18
N THR A 510 14.72 16.24 -36.84
CA THR A 510 14.53 16.32 -38.28
C THR A 510 15.60 15.44 -38.91
N VAL A 511 15.20 14.27 -39.41
CA VAL A 511 16.00 13.45 -40.33
C VAL A 511 16.08 14.14 -41.68
#